data_AF-A0A7S9KQ04-F1
#
_entry.id   AF-A0A7S9KQ04-F1
#
_cell.length_a   1.000
_cell.length_b   1.000
_cell.length_c   1.000
_cell.angle_alpha   90.00
_cell.angle_beta   90.00
_cell.angle_gamma   90.00
#
_symmetry.space_group_name_H-M   'P 1'
#
loop_
_entity.id
_entity.type
_entity.pdbx_description
1 polymer ?
#
loop_
_entity_poly.entity_id
_entity_poly.type
_entity_poly.pdbx_seq_one_letter_code
_entity_poly.pdbx_strand_id
1 'polypeptide(L)'
;MADPGSVTCQGRDWMYLRSIPLWEARDTPQRCFYRLYQAFCAADGHMISYETEYFWRKSSPQWASDNLPDPQCEDLEQYAVMASLAEILAESFMWRLSLGLRRDDTPFASRDDEPLPFEPEVCPPWTTTVPALKEKLLIHSEEGVYFDSPFHRRNIYMATGHFYTV
;
A
#
# COMPACT_ATOMS: atom_id res chain seq x y z
N MET A 1 19.74 5.58 3.05
CA MET A 1 18.65 5.00 3.86
C MET A 1 18.02 6.10 4.69
N ALA A 2 16.69 6.17 4.75
CA ALA A 2 15.99 7.13 5.60
C ALA A 2 16.30 6.82 7.08
N ASP A 3 16.37 7.85 7.93
CA ASP A 3 16.50 7.66 9.38
C ASP A 3 15.17 7.12 9.95
N PRO A 4 15.11 5.87 10.44
CA PRO A 4 13.87 5.28 10.92
C PRO A 4 13.24 6.08 12.07
N GLY A 5 14.07 6.67 12.95
CA GLY A 5 13.57 7.47 14.07
C GLY A 5 12.84 8.73 13.61
N SER A 6 13.34 9.39 12.58
CA SER A 6 12.67 10.55 11.96
C SER A 6 11.34 10.17 11.31
N VAL A 7 11.30 9.05 10.59
CA VAL A 7 10.08 8.57 9.91
C VAL A 7 9.00 8.19 10.91
N THR A 8 9.34 7.49 12.00
CA THR A 8 8.37 7.14 13.05
C THR A 8 7.82 8.38 13.77
N CYS A 9 8.65 9.39 14.03
CA CYS A 9 8.19 10.66 14.62
C CYS A 9 7.20 11.39 13.69
N GLN A 10 7.54 11.52 12.40
CA GLN A 10 6.64 12.10 11.39
C GLN A 10 5.35 11.29 11.25
N GLY A 11 5.44 9.96 11.38
CA GLY A 11 4.30 9.05 11.37
C GLY A 11 3.22 9.42 12.38
N ARG A 12 3.61 9.74 13.61
CA ARG A 12 2.67 10.17 14.67
C ARG A 12 2.00 11.49 14.33
N ASP A 13 2.74 12.44 13.78
CA ASP A 13 2.20 13.73 13.36
C ASP A 13 1.13 13.55 12.27
N TRP A 14 1.33 12.62 11.33
CA TRP A 14 0.32 12.29 10.32
C TRP A 14 -0.97 11.76 10.93
N MET A 15 -0.89 10.93 11.97
CA MET A 15 -2.09 10.43 12.66
C MET A 15 -2.90 11.57 13.31
N TYR A 16 -2.22 12.54 13.93
CA TYR A 16 -2.90 13.73 14.47
C TYR A 16 -3.50 14.60 13.38
N LEU A 17 -2.80 14.81 12.26
CA LEU A 17 -3.28 15.63 11.14
C LEU A 17 -4.54 15.05 10.49
N ARG A 18 -4.67 13.72 10.44
CA ARG A 18 -5.91 13.04 9.97
C ARG A 18 -7.13 13.36 10.82
N SER A 19 -6.95 13.77 12.08
CA SER A 19 -8.05 14.20 12.95
C SER A 19 -8.54 15.61 12.64
N ILE A 20 -7.86 16.33 11.73
CA ILE A 20 -8.22 17.68 11.30
C ILE A 20 -8.98 17.57 9.96
N PRO A 21 -10.30 17.84 9.91
CA PRO A 21 -11.11 17.62 8.72
C PRO A 21 -10.61 18.35 7.46
N LEU A 22 -10.03 19.55 7.63
CA LEU A 22 -9.49 20.33 6.52
C LEU A 22 -8.22 19.70 5.93
N TRP A 23 -7.39 19.07 6.76
CA TRP A 23 -6.20 18.36 6.27
C TRP A 23 -6.63 17.10 5.52
N GLU A 24 -7.53 16.32 6.13
CA GLU A 24 -8.06 15.09 5.56
C GLU A 24 -8.74 15.34 4.20
N ALA A 25 -9.58 16.37 4.09
CA ALA A 25 -10.27 16.74 2.86
C ALA A 25 -9.32 17.20 1.72
N ARG A 26 -8.10 17.60 2.07
CA ARG A 26 -7.07 18.05 1.11
C ARG A 26 -6.03 16.98 0.78
N ASP A 27 -6.07 15.85 1.47
CA ASP A 27 -5.15 14.76 1.23
C ASP A 27 -5.48 14.05 -0.09
N THR A 28 -4.47 13.41 -0.68
CA THR A 28 -4.59 12.75 -1.98
C THR A 28 -4.03 11.34 -1.93
N PRO A 29 -4.51 10.42 -2.79
CA PRO A 29 -3.95 9.07 -2.89
C PRO A 29 -2.43 9.11 -3.15
N GLN A 30 -1.96 10.05 -3.97
CA GLN A 30 -0.52 10.19 -4.26
C GLN A 30 0.29 10.57 -3.01
N ARG A 31 -0.19 11.50 -2.17
CA ARG A 31 0.50 11.86 -0.92
C ARG A 31 0.53 10.69 0.07
N CYS A 32 -0.59 9.99 0.21
CA CYS A 32 -0.66 8.77 1.02
C CYS A 32 0.32 7.70 0.52
N PHE A 33 0.40 7.52 -0.80
CA PHE A 33 1.32 6.58 -1.42
C PHE A 33 2.79 6.91 -1.15
N TYR A 34 3.19 8.19 -1.18
CA TYR A 34 4.54 8.59 -0.79
C TYR A 34 4.82 8.41 0.70
N ARG A 35 3.83 8.61 1.58
CA ARG A 35 3.99 8.30 3.02
C ARG A 35 4.16 6.80 3.25
N LEU A 36 3.40 5.98 2.52
CA LEU A 36 3.55 4.52 2.53
C LEU A 36 4.94 4.09 2.03
N TYR A 37 5.45 4.70 0.97
CA TYR A 37 6.82 4.49 0.49
C TYR A 37 7.88 4.86 1.56
N GLN A 38 7.70 5.98 2.25
CA GLN A 38 8.60 6.38 3.35
C GLN A 38 8.57 5.35 4.49
N ALA A 39 7.38 4.88 4.89
CA ALA A 39 7.23 3.84 5.90
C ALA A 39 7.90 2.52 5.49
N PHE A 40 7.73 2.13 4.22
CA PHE A 40 8.40 0.98 3.63
C PHE A 40 9.92 1.10 3.68
N CYS A 41 10.48 2.22 3.21
CA CYS A 41 11.93 2.46 3.25
C CYS A 41 12.51 2.51 4.67
N ALA A 42 11.69 2.84 5.68
CA ALA A 42 12.08 2.81 7.09
C ALA A 42 11.86 1.43 7.76
N ALA A 43 11.30 0.45 7.03
CA ALA A 43 10.82 -0.81 7.59
C ALA A 43 9.86 -0.65 8.78
N ASP A 44 9.08 0.43 8.79
CA ASP A 44 8.11 0.72 9.85
C ASP A 44 6.78 0.02 9.55
N GLY A 45 6.66 -1.23 10.01
CA GLY A 45 5.48 -2.06 9.79
C GLY A 45 4.18 -1.47 10.34
N HIS A 46 4.23 -0.74 11.45
CA HIS A 46 3.04 -0.09 12.00
C HIS A 46 2.56 1.03 11.07
N MET A 47 3.47 1.86 10.57
CA MET A 47 3.12 2.92 9.62
C MET A 47 2.65 2.37 8.27
N ILE A 48 3.20 1.24 7.81
CA ILE A 48 2.68 0.53 6.62
C ILE A 48 1.22 0.16 6.82
N SER A 49 0.88 -0.46 7.95
CA SER A 49 -0.51 -0.84 8.27
C SER A 49 -1.42 0.40 8.33
N TYR A 50 -1.00 1.48 9.00
CA TYR A 50 -1.81 2.69 9.15
C TYR A 50 -2.02 3.48 7.85
N GLU A 51 -1.03 3.56 6.96
CA GLU A 51 -1.22 4.19 5.65
C GLU A 51 -2.05 3.31 4.72
N THR A 52 -1.88 1.98 4.78
CA THR A 52 -2.69 1.03 4.00
C THR A 52 -4.17 1.10 4.40
N GLU A 53 -4.46 1.08 5.70
CA GLU A 53 -5.84 1.22 6.19
C GLU A 53 -6.44 2.58 5.83
N TYR A 54 -5.68 3.66 6.02
CA TYR A 54 -6.16 4.99 5.69
C TYR A 54 -6.48 5.14 4.20
N PHE A 55 -5.66 4.58 3.30
CA PHE A 55 -5.94 4.54 1.88
C PHE A 55 -7.22 3.75 1.58
N TRP A 56 -7.35 2.56 2.18
CA TRP A 56 -8.53 1.69 2.02
C TRP A 56 -9.84 2.39 2.40
N ARG A 57 -9.87 3.12 3.53
CA ARG A 57 -11.07 3.83 4.03
C ARG A 57 -11.54 4.97 3.12
N LYS A 58 -10.77 5.35 2.11
CA LYS A 58 -11.16 6.38 1.15
C LYS A 58 -11.94 5.76 0.00
N SER A 59 -13.26 5.85 0.09
CA SER A 59 -14.20 5.27 -0.89
C SER A 59 -14.43 6.12 -2.15
N SER A 60 -13.93 7.36 -2.20
CA SER A 60 -14.08 8.22 -3.37
C SER A 60 -13.33 7.64 -4.58
N PRO A 61 -13.87 7.70 -5.82
CA PRO A 61 -13.23 7.14 -7.03
C PRO A 61 -11.80 7.64 -7.27
N GLN A 62 -11.47 8.85 -6.82
CA GLN A 62 -10.11 9.38 -6.92
C GLN A 62 -9.07 8.54 -6.16
N TRP A 63 -9.50 7.77 -5.14
CA TRP A 63 -8.66 6.87 -4.34
C TRP A 63 -8.69 5.42 -4.84
N ALA A 64 -9.26 5.14 -6.02
CA ALA A 64 -9.12 3.83 -6.63
C ALA A 64 -7.64 3.55 -6.96
N SER A 65 -7.23 2.29 -6.78
CA SER A 65 -5.82 1.91 -6.94
C SER A 65 -5.32 2.16 -8.36
N ASP A 66 -6.17 1.94 -9.36
CA ASP A 66 -5.89 2.14 -10.78
C ASP A 66 -5.57 3.59 -11.15
N ASN A 67 -6.10 4.55 -10.38
CA ASN A 67 -5.94 5.98 -10.57
C ASN A 67 -4.64 6.55 -9.96
N LEU A 68 -3.78 5.71 -9.38
CA LEU A 68 -2.49 6.17 -8.87
C LEU A 68 -1.60 6.66 -10.04
N PRO A 69 -1.17 7.93 -10.02
CA PRO A 69 -0.34 8.46 -11.08
C PRO A 69 1.04 7.82 -11.06
N ASP A 70 1.60 7.59 -12.26
CA ASP A 70 2.98 7.12 -12.42
C ASP A 70 3.96 8.15 -11.81
N PRO A 71 4.79 7.77 -10.82
CA PRO A 71 5.75 8.67 -10.20
C PRO A 71 6.96 8.99 -11.10
N GLN A 72 7.17 8.26 -12.20
CA GLN A 72 8.27 8.46 -13.17
C GLN A 72 9.64 8.60 -12.51
N CYS A 73 9.94 7.71 -11.56
CA CYS A 73 11.17 7.78 -10.78
C CYS A 73 12.41 7.53 -11.66
N GLU A 74 13.42 8.39 -11.54
CA GLU A 74 14.71 8.23 -12.23
C GLU A 74 15.52 7.06 -11.64
N ASP A 75 15.45 6.87 -10.32
CA ASP A 75 16.08 5.75 -9.64
C ASP A 75 15.29 4.45 -9.83
N LEU A 76 15.96 3.42 -10.33
CA LEU A 76 15.35 2.12 -10.64
C LEU A 76 14.92 1.37 -9.39
N GLU A 77 15.68 1.46 -8.29
CA GLU A 77 15.31 0.82 -7.02
C GLU A 77 14.05 1.44 -6.45
N GLN A 78 14.02 2.76 -6.35
CA GLN A 78 12.81 3.50 -5.97
C GLN A 78 11.63 3.14 -6.87
N TYR A 79 11.82 3.10 -8.19
CA TYR A 79 10.71 2.83 -9.10
C TYR A 79 10.16 1.40 -8.92
N ALA A 80 11.04 0.41 -8.76
CA ALA A 80 10.65 -0.98 -8.51
C ALA A 80 9.92 -1.15 -7.16
N VAL A 81 10.36 -0.44 -6.12
CA VAL A 81 9.67 -0.41 -4.82
C VAL A 81 8.28 0.20 -4.97
N MET A 82 8.16 1.38 -5.60
CA MET A 82 6.89 2.05 -5.83
C MET A 82 5.94 1.17 -6.66
N ALA A 83 6.41 0.55 -7.74
CA ALA A 83 5.59 -0.37 -8.54
C ALA A 83 5.07 -1.55 -7.69
N SER A 84 5.94 -2.15 -6.87
CA SER A 84 5.57 -3.26 -5.98
C SER A 84 4.59 -2.82 -4.88
N LEU A 85 4.73 -1.59 -4.36
CA LEU A 85 3.81 -1.00 -3.38
C LEU A 85 2.41 -0.79 -3.97
N ALA A 86 2.32 -0.31 -5.20
CA ALA A 86 1.03 -0.12 -5.85
C ALA A 86 0.32 -1.47 -6.10
N GLU A 87 1.06 -2.49 -6.51
CA GLU A 87 0.53 -3.83 -6.71
C GLU A 87 0.11 -4.52 -5.41
N ILE A 88 0.91 -4.44 -4.35
CA ILE A 88 0.54 -5.07 -3.06
C ILE A 88 -0.67 -4.38 -2.44
N LEU A 89 -0.86 -3.07 -2.65
CA LEU A 89 -2.07 -2.37 -2.22
C LEU A 89 -3.30 -2.97 -2.90
N ALA A 90 -3.30 -3.08 -4.22
CA ALA A 90 -4.39 -3.67 -4.98
C ALA A 90 -4.67 -5.13 -4.57
N GLU A 91 -3.63 -5.97 -4.43
CA GLU A 91 -3.76 -7.34 -3.93
C GLU A 91 -4.37 -7.38 -2.52
N SER A 92 -3.91 -6.50 -1.62
CA SER A 92 -4.41 -6.44 -0.24
C SER A 92 -5.85 -5.93 -0.15
N PHE A 93 -6.29 -5.06 -1.06
CA PHE A 93 -7.66 -4.55 -1.12
C PHE A 93 -8.60 -5.58 -1.72
N MET A 94 -8.18 -6.27 -2.79
CA MET A 94 -8.90 -7.42 -3.32
C MET A 94 -9.06 -8.53 -2.26
N TRP A 95 -8.03 -8.80 -1.47
CA TRP A 95 -8.14 -9.72 -0.34
C TRP A 95 -9.17 -9.24 0.69
N ARG A 96 -9.19 -7.96 1.07
CA ARG A 96 -10.22 -7.40 1.97
C ARG A 96 -11.64 -7.56 1.40
N LEU A 97 -11.81 -7.30 0.10
CA LEU A 97 -13.09 -7.50 -0.60
C LEU A 97 -13.54 -8.97 -0.56
N SER A 98 -12.59 -9.91 -0.71
CA SER A 98 -12.87 -11.35 -0.60
C SER A 98 -13.33 -11.79 0.80
N LEU A 99 -12.97 -11.03 1.84
CA LEU A 99 -13.46 -11.22 3.21
C LEU A 99 -14.83 -10.58 3.46
N GLY A 100 -15.41 -9.90 2.46
CA GLY A 100 -16.68 -9.17 2.62
C GLY A 100 -16.53 -7.76 3.17
N LEU A 101 -15.30 -7.26 3.37
CA LEU A 101 -15.09 -5.88 3.80
C LEU A 101 -15.42 -4.89 2.67
N ARG A 102 -15.81 -3.68 3.03
CA ARG A 102 -16.09 -2.58 2.11
C ARG A 102 -15.34 -1.33 2.54
N ARG A 103 -14.94 -0.50 1.58
CA ARG A 103 -14.19 0.75 1.84
C ARG A 103 -14.99 1.77 2.65
N ASP A 104 -16.31 1.76 2.50
CA ASP A 104 -17.26 2.70 3.09
C ASP A 104 -17.98 2.16 4.34
N ASP A 105 -17.51 1.03 4.90
CA ASP A 105 -18.13 0.34 6.04
C ASP A 105 -19.60 -0.06 5.83
N THR A 106 -20.06 -0.11 4.58
CA THR A 106 -21.41 -0.61 4.31
C THR A 106 -21.52 -2.08 4.73
N PRO A 107 -22.48 -2.43 5.60
CA PRO A 107 -22.66 -3.82 6.00
C PRO A 107 -23.01 -4.65 4.77
N PHE A 108 -22.23 -5.69 4.50
CA PHE A 108 -22.58 -6.67 3.48
C PHE A 108 -22.98 -7.98 4.15
N ALA A 109 -24.26 -8.35 4.02
CA ALA A 109 -24.75 -9.66 4.41
C ALA A 109 -24.78 -10.55 3.17
N SER A 110 -23.87 -11.54 3.09
CA SER A 110 -23.96 -12.58 2.07
C SER A 110 -25.16 -13.49 2.35
N ARG A 111 -25.87 -13.91 1.30
CA ARG A 111 -26.70 -15.12 1.36
C ARG A 111 -25.77 -16.28 1.05
N ASP A 112 -25.82 -17.33 1.87
CA ASP A 112 -24.75 -18.30 2.14
C ASP A 112 -24.00 -18.97 0.96
N ASP A 113 -24.41 -18.80 -0.30
CA ASP A 113 -23.88 -19.54 -1.46
C ASP A 113 -23.55 -18.70 -2.72
N GLU A 114 -23.65 -17.36 -2.70
CA GLU A 114 -23.29 -16.52 -3.87
C GLU A 114 -21.93 -15.82 -3.70
N PRO A 115 -21.04 -15.82 -4.72
CA PRO A 115 -19.82 -15.03 -4.69
C PRO A 115 -20.19 -13.56 -4.52
N LEU A 116 -19.53 -12.91 -3.55
CA LEU A 116 -19.76 -11.51 -3.22
C LEU A 116 -19.62 -10.64 -4.49
N PRO A 117 -20.65 -9.93 -4.94
CA PRO A 117 -20.48 -8.97 -6.02
C PRO A 117 -19.61 -7.83 -5.50
N PHE A 118 -18.37 -7.77 -5.98
CA PHE A 118 -17.48 -6.63 -5.81
C PHE A 118 -16.79 -6.34 -7.13
N GLU A 119 -16.58 -5.06 -7.42
CA GLU A 119 -15.68 -4.66 -8.50
C GLU A 119 -14.25 -4.95 -8.04
N PRO A 120 -13.49 -5.80 -8.77
CA PRO A 120 -12.12 -6.10 -8.40
C PRO A 120 -11.25 -4.85 -8.40
N GLU A 121 -10.36 -4.77 -7.43
CA GLU A 121 -9.31 -3.75 -7.44
C GLU A 121 -8.32 -4.04 -8.56
N VAL A 122 -7.99 -3.01 -9.33
CA VAL A 122 -7.08 -3.11 -10.48
C VAL A 122 -5.79 -2.37 -10.16
N CYS A 123 -4.65 -2.99 -10.49
CA CYS A 123 -3.36 -2.36 -10.36
C CYS A 123 -3.21 -1.19 -11.36
N PRO A 124 -2.46 -0.13 -11.03
CA PRO A 124 -2.17 0.91 -12.01
C PRO A 124 -1.43 0.32 -13.22
N PRO A 125 -1.80 0.69 -14.46
CA PRO A 125 -1.19 0.13 -15.66
C PRO A 125 0.33 0.30 -15.74
N TRP A 126 0.86 1.39 -15.17
CA TRP A 126 2.29 1.70 -15.22
C TRP A 126 3.16 0.67 -14.49
N THR A 127 2.64 -0.02 -13.46
CA THR A 127 3.43 -0.98 -12.67
C THR A 127 3.92 -2.15 -13.52
N THR A 128 3.12 -2.57 -14.51
CA THR A 128 3.43 -3.67 -15.43
C THR A 128 4.66 -3.40 -16.30
N THR A 129 5.02 -2.12 -16.49
CA THR A 129 6.16 -1.72 -17.31
C THR A 129 7.48 -1.72 -16.53
N VAL A 130 7.41 -1.82 -15.20
CA VAL A 130 8.58 -1.71 -14.32
C VAL A 130 9.22 -3.09 -14.11
N PRO A 131 10.46 -3.31 -14.60
CA PRO A 131 11.12 -4.61 -14.54
C PRO A 131 11.58 -4.95 -13.12
N ALA A 132 11.91 -6.23 -12.90
CA ALA A 132 12.59 -6.68 -11.70
C ALA A 132 14.02 -6.11 -11.59
N LEU A 133 14.50 -5.91 -10.36
CA LEU A 133 15.87 -5.48 -10.11
C LEU A 133 16.86 -6.61 -10.43
N LYS A 134 18.01 -6.24 -11.02
CA LYS A 134 19.10 -7.18 -11.30
C LYS A 134 19.69 -7.76 -10.02
N GLU A 135 19.80 -6.93 -9.00
CA GLU A 135 20.38 -7.28 -7.71
C GLU A 135 19.31 -7.34 -6.64
N LYS A 136 19.58 -8.14 -5.61
CA LYS A 136 18.69 -8.34 -4.47
C LYS A 136 18.66 -7.07 -3.62
N LEU A 137 17.48 -6.46 -3.49
CA LEU A 137 17.26 -5.32 -2.61
C LEU A 137 16.66 -5.79 -1.27
N LEU A 138 17.41 -5.64 -0.18
CA LEU A 138 16.98 -5.96 1.18
C LEU A 138 16.64 -4.68 1.94
N ILE A 139 15.39 -4.51 2.33
CA ILE A 139 14.95 -3.31 3.06
C ILE A 139 15.02 -3.52 4.57
N HIS A 140 14.90 -4.76 5.04
CA HIS A 140 15.08 -5.13 6.45
C HIS A 140 15.82 -6.47 6.58
N SER A 141 16.67 -6.57 7.59
CA SER A 141 17.61 -7.68 7.77
C SER A 141 17.05 -8.88 8.53
N GLU A 142 15.77 -8.90 8.88
CA GLU A 142 15.17 -10.11 9.44
C GLU A 142 15.12 -11.19 8.35
N GLU A 143 16.03 -12.15 8.47
CA GLU A 143 16.09 -13.35 7.63
C GLU A 143 14.81 -14.16 7.84
N GLY A 144 13.85 -13.95 6.95
CA GLY A 144 12.56 -14.64 6.96
C GLY A 144 12.32 -15.46 5.70
N VAL A 145 11.32 -16.33 5.77
CA VAL A 145 10.70 -16.94 4.60
C VAL A 145 9.89 -15.84 3.90
N TYR A 146 10.32 -15.46 2.70
CA TYR A 146 9.58 -14.49 1.88
C TYR A 146 8.54 -15.24 1.04
N PHE A 147 7.30 -14.77 1.08
CA PHE A 147 6.22 -15.31 0.26
C PHE A 147 6.22 -14.65 -1.12
N ASP A 148 5.66 -15.36 -2.12
CA ASP A 148 5.41 -14.77 -3.42
C ASP A 148 4.56 -13.51 -3.27
N SER A 149 5.07 -12.41 -3.79
CA SER A 149 4.50 -11.07 -3.67
C SER A 149 5.06 -10.18 -4.77
N PRO A 150 4.40 -9.05 -5.09
CA PRO A 150 4.93 -8.03 -5.99
C PRO A 150 6.38 -7.63 -5.72
N PHE A 151 6.78 -7.56 -4.45
CA PHE A 151 8.16 -7.28 -4.05
C PHE A 151 9.10 -8.42 -4.44
N HIS A 152 8.77 -9.66 -4.08
CA HIS A 152 9.63 -10.80 -4.38
C HIS A 152 9.83 -10.97 -5.90
N ARG A 153 8.76 -10.80 -6.68
CA ARG A 153 8.80 -10.84 -8.16
C ARG A 153 9.73 -9.78 -8.76
N ARG A 154 10.00 -8.68 -8.04
CA ARG A 154 10.96 -7.62 -8.42
C ARG A 154 12.32 -7.70 -7.73
N ASN A 155 12.66 -8.82 -7.09
CA ASN A 155 13.91 -9.02 -6.36
C ASN A 155 14.06 -8.10 -5.12
N ILE A 156 12.93 -7.68 -4.53
CA ILE A 156 12.83 -6.86 -3.33
C ILE A 156 12.36 -7.74 -2.17
N TYR A 157 13.05 -7.64 -1.04
CA TYR A 157 12.85 -8.53 0.10
C TYR A 157 12.45 -7.74 1.35
N MET A 158 11.19 -7.90 1.73
CA MET A 158 10.56 -7.34 2.93
C MET A 158 9.40 -8.25 3.38
N ALA A 159 9.09 -8.27 4.68
CA ALA A 159 7.87 -8.87 5.20
C ALA A 159 6.61 -8.11 4.74
N THR A 160 5.66 -8.80 4.10
CA THR A 160 4.44 -8.20 3.54
C THR A 160 3.23 -8.25 4.47
N GLY A 161 3.33 -8.89 5.63
CA GLY A 161 2.20 -9.08 6.56
C GLY A 161 1.51 -7.79 6.98
N HIS A 162 2.26 -6.68 7.06
CA HIS A 162 1.74 -5.37 7.45
C HIS A 162 0.71 -4.76 6.48
N PHE A 163 0.65 -5.21 5.22
CA PHE A 163 -0.36 -4.77 4.24
C PHE A 163 -1.70 -5.47 4.43
N TYR A 164 -1.73 -6.61 5.15
CA TYR A 164 -2.91 -7.48 5.29
C TYR A 164 -3.55 -7.40 6.68
N THR A 165 -3.37 -6.30 7.40
CA THR A 165 -4.04 -6.05 8.68
C THR A 165 -5.49 -5.59 8.46
N VAL A 166 -6.41 -6.08 9.31
CA VAL A 166 -7.84 -5.72 9.34
C VAL A 166 -8.25 -5.26 10.72
#